data_AF-A0A8H7SKB8-F1
#
_entry.id   AF-A0A8H7SKB8-F1
#
_cell.length_a   1.000
_cell.length_b   1.000
_cell.length_c   1.000
_cell.angle_alpha   90.00
_cell.angle_beta   90.00
_cell.angle_gamma   90.00
#
_symmetry.space_group_name_H-M   'P 1'
#
loop_
_entity.id
_entity.type
_entity.pdbx_description
1 polymer ?
#
loop_
_entity_poly.entity_id
_entity_poly.type
_entity_poly.pdbx_seq_one_letter_code
_entity_poly.pdbx_strand_id
1 'polypeptide(L)'
;MLDAKYFFFLSFFFFLRRIYFIMTGIEEDKNTVTALDYIESQELLEKEAHSVLPGKFEKCTFPLGYIRQPLYACKTCTHSDSKEPAGMCYSCSIACHSSHELFELFPKREFRCDCGLPGKFEGHCCSLMIPAKKIITSNDKNKYNHNFGGKYCRCDQHYDPEKEEGTMYQCVTCEDWFHENCIGNIPEAIDDFDCYVCRDCTKKYPFLINGKDERFSFGLSNGKEAISKWILPSSQIVVNVTEDQIMNEEKTANEEKITDDKKTTNEEKTTDEEKTANINEEKTVNEELVVTDIPSPSCGEKRKLEEEPQVIIANMFKRIKSDEGCQNVDVSLLPKHDHIEIFLQDGWRQGLCKCLKVKHLDFIDYKTNNVEYLFAEEKTYEPEEDEDAGKSLLEVGMEQLQRVDRVQALETLMAYKKLSHDIKSYLESFKDSGKIVTKQDIDDFFE
;
A
#
# COMPACT_ATOMS: atom_id res chain seq x y z
N MET A 1 -1.49 24.66 -0.55
CA MET A 1 -2.40 23.67 -1.14
C MET A 1 -2.20 22.42 -0.31
N LEU A 2 -3.11 22.20 0.64
CA LEU A 2 -3.04 21.07 1.57
C LEU A 2 -3.46 19.80 0.83
N ASP A 3 -2.66 18.74 1.02
CA ASP A 3 -2.59 17.53 0.22
C ASP A 3 -3.85 16.66 0.23
N ALA A 4 -4.34 16.38 -0.98
CA ALA A 4 -5.36 15.37 -1.25
C ALA A 4 -4.89 13.92 -0.95
N LYS A 5 -3.59 13.70 -0.77
CA LYS A 5 -2.97 12.39 -0.45
C LYS A 5 -3.35 11.89 0.96
N TYR A 6 -3.39 12.77 1.96
CA TYR A 6 -3.77 12.42 3.34
C TYR A 6 -5.27 12.16 3.50
N PHE A 7 -6.10 12.74 2.63
CA PHE A 7 -7.55 12.57 2.68
C PHE A 7 -7.97 11.15 2.29
N PHE A 8 -7.27 10.50 1.34
CA PHE A 8 -7.55 9.13 0.94
C PHE A 8 -7.14 8.11 2.02
N PHE A 9 -6.00 8.31 2.69
CA PHE A 9 -5.48 7.36 3.69
C PHE A 9 -6.31 7.36 4.99
N LEU A 10 -6.67 8.53 5.50
CA LEU A 10 -7.57 8.66 6.67
C LEU A 10 -8.99 8.21 6.34
N SER A 11 -9.51 8.53 5.14
CA SER A 11 -10.86 8.09 4.75
C SER A 11 -10.95 6.56 4.62
N PHE A 12 -9.90 5.89 4.14
CA PHE A 12 -9.86 4.42 3.99
C PHE A 12 -9.79 3.66 5.32
N PHE A 13 -9.07 4.19 6.32
CA PHE A 13 -9.00 3.58 7.66
C PHE A 13 -10.33 3.74 8.43
N PHE A 14 -11.04 4.86 8.24
CA PHE A 14 -12.40 5.03 8.75
C PHE A 14 -13.44 4.24 7.94
N PHE A 15 -13.18 3.93 6.67
CA PHE A 15 -14.05 3.19 5.75
C PHE A 15 -14.18 1.71 6.12
N LEU A 16 -13.07 1.01 6.41
CA LEU A 16 -13.10 -0.40 6.82
C LEU A 16 -13.75 -0.60 8.19
N ARG A 17 -13.48 0.31 9.14
CA ARG A 17 -14.09 0.29 10.48
C ARG A 17 -15.60 0.57 10.45
N ARG A 18 -16.10 1.20 9.38
CA ARG A 18 -17.51 1.59 9.21
C ARG A 18 -18.31 0.56 8.41
N ILE A 19 -17.68 -0.12 7.45
CA ILE A 19 -18.25 -1.32 6.79
C ILE A 19 -18.61 -2.42 7.81
N TYR A 20 -17.84 -2.55 8.89
CA TYR A 20 -18.10 -3.59 9.89
C TYR A 20 -19.17 -3.24 10.95
N PHE A 21 -19.33 -1.95 11.29
CA PHE A 21 -20.46 -1.54 12.15
C PHE A 21 -21.81 -1.86 11.48
N ILE A 22 -21.84 -1.87 10.14
CA ILE A 22 -23.00 -2.23 9.32
C ILE A 22 -23.34 -3.74 9.41
N MET A 23 -22.38 -4.63 9.70
CA MET A 23 -22.65 -6.08 9.76
C MET A 23 -22.91 -6.63 11.18
N THR A 24 -22.51 -5.91 12.24
CA THR A 24 -22.61 -6.40 13.62
C THR A 24 -23.44 -5.52 14.56
N GLY A 25 -24.00 -4.41 14.07
CA GLY A 25 -24.77 -3.44 14.84
C GLY A 25 -26.29 -3.59 14.81
N ILE A 26 -26.83 -4.79 14.54
CA ILE A 26 -28.26 -5.04 14.81
C ILE A 26 -28.37 -5.32 16.31
N GLU A 27 -28.56 -4.26 17.10
CA GLU A 27 -29.13 -4.40 18.44
C GLU A 27 -30.49 -5.12 18.30
N GLU A 28 -30.54 -6.37 18.76
CA GLU A 28 -31.79 -7.03 19.10
C GLU A 28 -32.46 -6.25 20.23
N ASP A 29 -33.39 -5.35 19.90
CA ASP A 29 -34.73 -5.31 20.49
C ASP A 29 -35.54 -4.10 19.97
N LYS A 30 -36.32 -4.34 18.90
CA LYS A 30 -37.64 -3.75 18.62
C LYS A 30 -38.15 -4.32 17.29
N ASN A 31 -39.05 -5.30 17.34
CA ASN A 31 -39.79 -5.82 16.17
C ASN A 31 -40.75 -4.80 15.53
N THR A 32 -40.55 -3.50 15.77
CA THR A 32 -41.38 -2.39 15.31
C THR A 32 -40.48 -1.20 14.99
N VAL A 33 -40.50 -0.75 13.74
CA VAL A 33 -39.77 0.43 13.24
C VAL A 33 -40.81 1.46 12.79
N THR A 34 -40.59 2.75 13.06
CA THR A 34 -41.50 3.79 12.55
C THR A 34 -41.21 4.09 11.08
N ALA A 35 -42.20 4.58 10.34
CA ALA A 35 -42.00 4.94 8.93
C ALA A 35 -40.91 6.01 8.74
N LEU A 36 -40.75 6.93 9.70
CA LEU A 36 -39.69 7.94 9.66
C LEU A 36 -38.32 7.32 9.86
N ASP A 37 -38.15 6.45 10.87
CA ASP A 37 -36.88 5.76 11.11
C ASP A 37 -36.48 4.89 9.91
N TYR A 38 -37.46 4.26 9.25
CA TYR A 38 -37.21 3.48 8.04
C TYR A 38 -36.70 4.37 6.89
N ILE A 39 -37.35 5.50 6.61
CA ILE A 39 -36.91 6.41 5.55
C ILE A 39 -35.51 6.95 5.83
N GLU A 40 -35.23 7.40 7.07
CA GLU A 40 -33.91 7.90 7.45
C GLU A 40 -32.84 6.81 7.33
N SER A 41 -33.16 5.56 7.71
CA SER A 41 -32.25 4.43 7.52
C SER A 41 -31.98 4.12 6.05
N GLN A 42 -32.99 4.24 5.17
CA GLN A 42 -32.84 4.04 3.73
C GLN A 42 -31.97 5.14 3.12
N GLU A 43 -32.22 6.41 3.45
CA GLU A 43 -31.41 7.55 2.99
C GLU A 43 -29.96 7.43 3.45
N LEU A 44 -29.73 6.95 4.69
CA LEU A 44 -28.39 6.70 5.20
C LEU A 44 -27.69 5.57 4.44
N LEU A 45 -28.37 4.44 4.21
CA LEU A 45 -27.84 3.31 3.47
C LEU A 45 -27.54 3.67 2.01
N GLU A 46 -28.42 4.43 1.35
CA GLU A 46 -28.20 4.99 0.02
C GLU A 46 -26.91 5.82 0.03
N LYS A 47 -26.81 6.80 0.95
CA LYS A 47 -25.64 7.67 1.06
C LYS A 47 -24.34 6.90 1.33
N GLU A 48 -24.38 5.87 2.17
CA GLU A 48 -23.21 5.03 2.46
C GLU A 48 -22.81 4.18 1.25
N ALA A 49 -23.77 3.53 0.59
CA ALA A 49 -23.52 2.79 -0.66
C ALA A 49 -22.93 3.71 -1.75
N HIS A 50 -23.41 4.94 -1.87
CA HIS A 50 -22.88 5.94 -2.81
C HIS A 50 -21.44 6.35 -2.49
N SER A 51 -21.07 6.45 -1.20
CA SER A 51 -19.70 6.81 -0.80
C SER A 51 -18.68 5.71 -1.14
N VAL A 52 -19.14 4.46 -1.20
CA VAL A 52 -18.32 3.27 -1.49
C VAL A 52 -18.17 3.06 -3.00
N LEU A 53 -19.24 3.31 -3.77
CA LEU A 53 -19.31 3.02 -5.20
C LEU A 53 -19.66 4.28 -6.02
N PRO A 54 -18.71 5.22 -6.19
CA PRO A 54 -18.99 6.52 -6.80
C PRO A 54 -19.08 6.49 -8.34
N GLY A 55 -18.56 5.43 -8.97
CA GLY A 55 -18.43 5.35 -10.42
C GLY A 55 -19.48 4.46 -11.08
N LYS A 56 -19.79 4.74 -12.35
CA LYS A 56 -20.65 3.90 -13.19
C LYS A 56 -20.04 2.52 -13.41
N PHE A 57 -20.88 1.48 -13.36
CA PHE A 57 -20.46 0.07 -13.48
C PHE A 57 -21.08 -0.65 -14.69
N GLU A 58 -21.63 0.09 -15.66
CA GLU A 58 -22.29 -0.49 -16.84
C GLU A 58 -21.32 -1.04 -17.89
N LYS A 59 -20.03 -0.66 -17.84
CA LYS A 59 -19.02 -1.01 -18.86
C LYS A 59 -17.87 -1.80 -18.25
N CYS A 60 -17.64 -3.03 -18.75
CA CYS A 60 -16.44 -3.80 -18.42
C CYS A 60 -15.21 -3.16 -19.08
N THR A 61 -14.07 -3.12 -18.38
CA THR A 61 -12.82 -2.55 -18.91
C THR A 61 -12.05 -3.47 -19.86
N PHE A 62 -12.48 -4.71 -20.06
CA PHE A 62 -11.81 -5.66 -20.97
C PHE A 62 -11.50 -5.08 -22.37
N PRO A 63 -12.41 -4.36 -23.04
CA PRO A 63 -12.14 -3.76 -24.35
C PRO A 63 -11.05 -2.69 -24.34
N LEU A 64 -10.78 -2.05 -23.18
CA LEU A 64 -9.74 -1.03 -23.04
C LEU A 64 -8.32 -1.62 -23.08
N GLY A 65 -8.21 -2.95 -22.98
CA GLY A 65 -6.94 -3.63 -23.12
C GLY A 65 -6.25 -3.88 -21.78
N TYR A 66 -4.93 -3.74 -21.78
CA TYR A 66 -4.09 -3.87 -20.59
C TYR A 66 -3.83 -2.47 -20.04
N ILE A 67 -4.50 -2.13 -18.95
CA ILE A 67 -4.48 -0.79 -18.36
C ILE A 67 -4.11 -0.88 -16.88
N ARG A 68 -3.72 0.24 -16.29
CA ARG A 68 -3.64 0.39 -14.83
C ARG A 68 -5.05 0.65 -14.30
N GLN A 69 -5.59 -0.20 -13.44
CA GLN A 69 -6.96 -0.06 -12.92
C GLN A 69 -7.11 -0.72 -11.55
N PRO A 70 -8.04 -0.29 -10.68
CA PRO A 70 -8.41 -1.03 -9.49
C PRO A 70 -8.97 -2.40 -9.86
N LEU A 71 -8.51 -3.43 -9.15
CA LEU A 71 -8.90 -4.81 -9.38
C LEU A 71 -9.51 -5.46 -8.14
N TYR A 72 -10.28 -6.51 -8.39
CA TYR A 72 -10.91 -7.33 -7.37
C TYR A 72 -10.65 -8.81 -7.67
N ALA A 73 -10.34 -9.60 -6.66
CA ALA A 73 -10.40 -11.06 -6.71
C ALA A 73 -11.67 -11.54 -6.01
N CYS A 74 -12.22 -12.66 -6.44
CA CYS A 74 -13.47 -13.19 -5.89
C CYS A 74 -13.20 -14.47 -5.11
N LYS A 75 -13.13 -14.36 -3.77
CA LYS A 75 -12.88 -15.48 -2.87
C LYS A 75 -13.89 -16.62 -3.06
N THR A 76 -15.14 -16.29 -3.36
CA THR A 76 -16.22 -17.25 -3.64
C THR A 76 -16.03 -18.03 -4.95
N CYS A 77 -15.29 -17.51 -5.93
CA CYS A 77 -15.11 -18.18 -7.23
C CYS A 77 -13.68 -18.70 -7.43
N THR A 78 -12.74 -18.21 -6.61
CA THR A 78 -11.35 -18.66 -6.56
C THR A 78 -11.09 -19.29 -5.20
N HIS A 79 -11.74 -20.43 -4.96
CA HIS A 79 -11.49 -21.27 -3.78
C HIS A 79 -10.15 -22.00 -3.90
N SER A 80 -9.66 -22.56 -2.78
CA SER A 80 -8.35 -23.22 -2.68
C SER A 80 -8.10 -24.35 -3.68
N ASP A 81 -9.15 -24.94 -4.26
CA ASP A 81 -9.06 -25.99 -5.29
C ASP A 81 -9.04 -25.42 -6.73
N SER A 82 -9.36 -24.14 -6.91
CA SER A 82 -9.25 -23.44 -8.18
C SER A 82 -7.77 -23.20 -8.47
N LYS A 83 -7.25 -23.91 -9.48
CA LYS A 83 -5.83 -23.86 -9.88
C LYS A 83 -5.39 -22.53 -10.48
N GLU A 84 -6.32 -21.60 -10.75
CA GLU A 84 -5.98 -20.37 -11.46
C GLU A 84 -6.48 -19.11 -10.75
N PRO A 85 -5.57 -18.20 -10.37
CA PRO A 85 -5.96 -16.87 -9.90
C PRO A 85 -6.66 -16.09 -11.02
N ALA A 86 -7.56 -15.20 -10.62
CA ALA A 86 -8.38 -14.41 -11.53
C ALA A 86 -8.65 -13.02 -10.93
N GLY A 87 -8.59 -11.98 -11.77
CA GLY A 87 -8.90 -10.61 -11.37
C GLY A 87 -9.97 -9.97 -12.25
N MET A 88 -10.85 -9.17 -11.66
CA MET A 88 -11.89 -8.46 -12.37
C MET A 88 -11.81 -6.95 -12.14
N CYS A 89 -12.37 -6.18 -13.07
CA CYS A 89 -12.47 -4.73 -12.93
C CYS A 89 -13.62 -4.33 -11.99
N TYR A 90 -13.59 -3.08 -11.52
CA TYR A 90 -14.65 -2.43 -10.73
C TYR A 90 -16.07 -2.73 -11.24
N SER A 91 -16.33 -2.59 -12.54
CA SER A 91 -17.69 -2.82 -13.06
C SER A 91 -18.17 -4.27 -12.88
N CYS A 92 -17.25 -5.25 -12.98
CA CYS A 92 -17.60 -6.66 -12.86
C CYS A 92 -17.72 -7.11 -11.40
N SER A 93 -17.01 -6.48 -10.46
CA SER A 93 -17.21 -6.77 -9.03
C SER A 93 -18.64 -6.45 -8.59
N ILE A 94 -19.27 -5.46 -9.23
CA ILE A 94 -20.65 -5.06 -8.94
C ILE A 94 -21.64 -5.81 -9.84
N ALA A 95 -21.52 -5.67 -11.16
CA ALA A 95 -22.54 -6.19 -12.09
C ALA A 95 -22.60 -7.73 -12.17
N CYS A 96 -21.53 -8.43 -11.80
CA CYS A 96 -21.43 -9.89 -11.92
C CYS A 96 -21.22 -10.58 -10.58
N HIS A 97 -20.67 -9.88 -9.58
CA HIS A 97 -20.24 -10.47 -8.31
C HIS A 97 -20.75 -9.72 -7.07
N SER A 98 -21.86 -8.97 -7.20
CA SER A 98 -22.43 -8.18 -6.10
C SER A 98 -22.77 -8.98 -4.83
N SER A 99 -23.04 -10.28 -4.97
CA SER A 99 -23.39 -11.17 -3.85
C SER A 99 -22.25 -12.08 -3.39
N HIS A 100 -21.01 -11.86 -3.86
CA HIS A 100 -19.85 -12.70 -3.52
C HIS A 100 -18.91 -11.99 -2.55
N GLU A 101 -18.08 -12.77 -1.86
CA GLU A 101 -17.01 -12.24 -1.02
C GLU A 101 -15.80 -11.89 -1.92
N LEU A 102 -15.39 -10.64 -1.88
CA LEU A 102 -14.35 -10.08 -2.76
C LEU A 102 -13.15 -9.57 -1.95
N PHE A 103 -11.96 -9.70 -2.54
CA PHE A 103 -10.76 -9.03 -2.10
C PHE A 103 -10.48 -7.84 -3.01
N GLU A 104 -10.34 -6.65 -2.44
CA GLU A 104 -9.81 -5.49 -3.17
C GLU A 104 -8.29 -5.63 -3.34
N LEU A 105 -7.83 -5.56 -4.58
CA LEU A 105 -6.41 -5.73 -4.93
C LEU A 105 -5.72 -4.40 -5.22
N PHE A 106 -6.43 -3.28 -5.05
CA PHE A 106 -5.98 -1.93 -5.39
C PHE A 106 -5.60 -1.80 -6.88
N PRO A 107 -5.10 -0.65 -7.35
CA PRO A 107 -4.65 -0.52 -8.72
C PRO A 107 -3.47 -1.45 -9.05
N LYS A 108 -3.62 -2.22 -10.15
CA LYS A 108 -2.55 -3.03 -10.74
C LYS A 108 -2.26 -2.61 -12.18
N ARG A 109 -0.99 -2.65 -12.58
CA ARG A 109 -0.51 -2.35 -13.94
C ARG A 109 -0.82 -3.45 -14.94
N GLU A 110 -0.94 -3.03 -16.21
CA GLU A 110 -1.01 -3.90 -17.38
C GLU A 110 -1.99 -5.08 -17.20
N PHE A 111 -3.14 -4.83 -16.57
CA PHE A 111 -4.09 -5.88 -16.27
C PHE A 111 -5.36 -5.70 -17.08
N ARG A 112 -5.85 -6.81 -17.65
CA ARG A 112 -7.11 -6.89 -18.37
C ARG A 112 -8.08 -7.76 -17.59
N CYS A 113 -9.33 -7.31 -17.45
CA CYS A 113 -10.35 -8.02 -16.67
C CYS A 113 -10.57 -9.48 -17.12
N ASP A 114 -10.55 -10.44 -16.20
CA ASP A 114 -10.73 -11.87 -16.49
C ASP A 114 -12.19 -12.33 -16.48
N CYS A 115 -13.12 -11.52 -15.95
CA CYS A 115 -14.53 -11.91 -15.83
C CYS A 115 -15.11 -12.35 -17.18
N GLY A 116 -15.75 -13.51 -17.29
CA GLY A 116 -16.28 -14.00 -18.57
C GLY A 116 -15.27 -14.62 -19.52
N LEU A 117 -14.01 -14.83 -19.11
CA LEU A 117 -13.08 -15.67 -19.84
C LEU A 117 -13.22 -17.15 -19.46
N PRO A 118 -13.02 -18.08 -20.40
CA PRO A 118 -12.98 -19.51 -20.09
C PRO A 118 -11.94 -19.83 -19.02
N GLY A 119 -12.29 -20.69 -18.05
CA GLY A 119 -11.39 -21.10 -16.97
C GLY A 119 -11.23 -20.08 -15.84
N LYS A 120 -11.82 -18.89 -15.94
CA LYS A 120 -11.85 -17.87 -14.89
C LYS A 120 -13.23 -17.81 -14.26
N PHE A 121 -13.28 -17.62 -12.94
CA PHE A 121 -14.53 -17.50 -12.17
C PHE A 121 -15.56 -18.58 -12.52
N GLU A 122 -15.14 -19.85 -12.47
CA GLU A 122 -15.95 -21.04 -12.79
C GLU A 122 -16.49 -21.11 -14.24
N GLY A 123 -16.02 -20.23 -15.12
CA GLY A 123 -16.43 -20.18 -16.53
C GLY A 123 -17.75 -19.46 -16.76
N HIS A 124 -18.25 -18.70 -15.79
CA HIS A 124 -19.44 -17.87 -15.96
C HIS A 124 -19.21 -16.70 -16.92
N CYS A 125 -20.19 -16.44 -17.78
CA CYS A 125 -20.18 -15.31 -18.70
C CYS A 125 -20.29 -13.97 -17.96
N CYS A 126 -19.61 -12.95 -18.47
CA CYS A 126 -19.73 -11.57 -17.97
C CYS A 126 -21.11 -10.99 -18.38
N SER A 127 -21.90 -10.53 -17.39
CA SER A 127 -23.24 -9.92 -17.59
C SER A 127 -23.22 -8.68 -18.47
N LEU A 128 -22.08 -7.97 -18.52
CA LEU A 128 -21.87 -6.78 -19.37
C LEU A 128 -21.58 -7.13 -20.84
N MET A 129 -21.75 -8.40 -21.23
CA MET A 129 -21.72 -8.93 -22.60
C MET A 129 -20.66 -8.32 -23.51
N ILE A 130 -19.44 -8.85 -23.48
CA ILE A 130 -18.32 -8.34 -24.27
C ILE A 130 -18.07 -9.23 -25.50
N PRO A 131 -18.37 -8.79 -26.73
CA PRO A 131 -18.20 -9.62 -27.94
C PRO A 131 -16.77 -10.11 -28.14
N ALA A 132 -15.78 -9.28 -27.79
CA ALA A 132 -14.36 -9.61 -27.94
C ALA A 132 -13.92 -10.84 -27.12
N LYS A 133 -14.61 -11.15 -26.01
CA LYS A 133 -14.33 -12.35 -25.18
C LYS A 133 -14.72 -13.67 -25.86
N LYS A 134 -15.45 -13.62 -26.97
CA LYS A 134 -15.72 -14.79 -27.83
C LYS A 134 -14.52 -15.19 -28.69
N ILE A 135 -13.60 -14.25 -28.93
CA ILE A 135 -12.43 -14.42 -29.80
C ILE A 135 -11.17 -14.51 -28.94
N ILE A 136 -11.06 -13.64 -27.94
CA ILE A 136 -9.94 -13.59 -27.01
C ILE A 136 -10.32 -14.39 -25.77
N THR A 137 -9.70 -15.56 -25.60
CA THR A 137 -10.03 -16.51 -24.54
C THR A 137 -9.04 -16.52 -23.37
N SER A 138 -7.92 -15.81 -23.47
CA SER A 138 -6.91 -15.69 -22.42
C SER A 138 -6.31 -14.28 -22.34
N ASN A 139 -5.77 -13.95 -21.17
CA ASN A 139 -5.05 -12.70 -20.89
C ASN A 139 -3.59 -13.00 -20.55
N ASP A 140 -2.76 -13.23 -21.57
CA ASP A 140 -1.39 -13.76 -21.39
C ASP A 140 -0.42 -12.77 -20.72
N LYS A 141 -0.76 -11.47 -20.65
CA LYS A 141 0.06 -10.45 -19.96
C LYS A 141 -0.34 -10.21 -18.51
N ASN A 142 -1.47 -10.75 -18.05
CA ASN A 142 -1.90 -10.58 -16.66
C ASN A 142 -0.86 -11.24 -15.73
N LYS A 143 -0.49 -10.53 -14.68
CA LYS A 143 0.41 -11.03 -13.64
C LYS A 143 -0.40 -11.26 -12.37
N TYR A 144 -0.21 -12.42 -11.77
CA TYR A 144 -0.91 -12.82 -10.55
C TYR A 144 0.14 -13.10 -9.47
N ASN A 145 0.00 -12.44 -8.34
CA ASN A 145 0.73 -12.77 -7.12
C ASN A 145 -0.24 -13.38 -6.09
N HIS A 146 0.25 -13.63 -4.89
CA HIS A 146 -0.56 -14.20 -3.82
C HIS A 146 -1.70 -13.29 -3.31
N ASN A 147 -1.74 -11.99 -3.67
CA ASN A 147 -2.87 -11.10 -3.33
C ASN A 147 -4.19 -11.60 -3.92
N PHE A 148 -4.15 -12.28 -5.07
CA PHE A 148 -5.34 -12.87 -5.70
C PHE A 148 -5.94 -14.02 -4.88
N GLY A 149 -5.20 -14.55 -3.90
CA GLY A 149 -5.69 -15.49 -2.89
C GLY A 149 -5.96 -14.84 -1.53
N GLY A 150 -6.00 -13.50 -1.46
CA GLY A 150 -6.20 -12.75 -0.22
C GLY A 150 -4.98 -12.73 0.70
N LYS A 151 -3.78 -13.07 0.20
CA LYS A 151 -2.54 -13.06 0.97
C LYS A 151 -1.62 -11.92 0.60
N TYR A 152 -0.98 -11.33 1.61
CA TYR A 152 -0.16 -10.13 1.43
C TYR A 152 1.12 -10.23 2.25
N CYS A 153 2.07 -9.37 1.90
CA CYS A 153 3.38 -9.24 2.51
C CYS A 153 4.24 -10.51 2.42
N ARG A 154 5.54 -10.37 2.69
CA ARG A 154 6.48 -11.51 2.78
C ARG A 154 6.10 -12.56 3.85
N CYS A 155 5.20 -12.23 4.78
CA CYS A 155 4.68 -13.18 5.78
C CYS A 155 3.61 -14.12 5.22
N ASP A 156 3.11 -13.88 4.01
CA ASP A 156 2.09 -14.69 3.32
C ASP A 156 0.83 -14.95 4.16
N GLN A 157 0.44 -13.97 4.97
CA GLN A 157 -0.75 -14.06 5.82
C GLN A 157 -1.97 -13.60 5.04
N HIS A 158 -3.13 -14.18 5.36
CA HIS A 158 -4.39 -13.69 4.84
C HIS A 158 -4.68 -12.33 5.46
N TYR A 159 -5.00 -11.36 4.61
CA TYR A 159 -5.39 -10.03 5.05
C TYR A 159 -6.88 -10.04 5.40
N ASP A 160 -7.17 -9.63 6.63
CA ASP A 160 -8.52 -9.42 7.11
C ASP A 160 -8.67 -7.93 7.48
N PRO A 161 -9.40 -7.14 6.68
CA PRO A 161 -9.53 -5.71 6.90
C PRO A 161 -10.15 -5.35 8.25
N GLU A 162 -10.83 -6.28 8.92
CA GLU A 162 -11.45 -6.06 10.23
C GLU A 162 -10.46 -6.22 11.38
N LYS A 163 -9.43 -7.06 11.19
CA LYS A 163 -8.44 -7.38 12.24
C LYS A 163 -7.12 -6.67 12.03
N GLU A 164 -6.82 -6.23 10.81
CA GLU A 164 -5.55 -5.57 10.51
C GLU A 164 -5.59 -4.12 11.02
N GLU A 165 -4.90 -3.87 12.13
CA GLU A 165 -4.76 -2.53 12.71
C GLU A 165 -3.44 -1.84 12.31
N GLY A 166 -2.53 -2.57 11.66
CA GLY A 166 -1.20 -2.09 11.31
C GLY A 166 -1.15 -1.32 9.99
N THR A 167 -0.21 -0.37 9.87
CA THR A 167 0.08 0.31 8.60
C THR A 167 0.69 -0.69 7.61
N MET A 168 0.27 -0.62 6.35
CA MET A 168 0.88 -1.36 5.25
C MET A 168 1.37 -0.41 4.17
N TYR A 169 2.49 -0.77 3.54
CA TYR A 169 3.11 0.01 2.47
C TYR A 169 3.11 -0.76 1.17
N GLN A 170 2.62 -0.14 0.10
CA GLN A 170 2.63 -0.73 -1.23
C GLN A 170 4.00 -0.52 -1.90
N CYS A 171 4.60 -1.60 -2.40
CA CYS A 171 5.80 -1.50 -3.22
C CYS A 171 5.46 -0.92 -4.60
N VAL A 172 6.10 0.20 -4.97
CA VAL A 172 5.83 0.89 -6.25
C VAL A 172 6.15 0.03 -7.48
N THR A 173 6.98 -1.01 -7.34
CA THR A 173 7.45 -1.86 -8.44
C THR A 173 6.61 -3.14 -8.63
N CYS A 174 6.30 -3.87 -7.56
CA CYS A 174 5.49 -5.10 -7.66
C CYS A 174 4.01 -4.92 -7.28
N GLU A 175 3.63 -3.76 -6.74
CA GLU A 175 2.26 -3.41 -6.32
C GLU A 175 1.72 -4.30 -5.21
N ASP A 176 2.59 -5.03 -4.52
CA ASP A 176 2.30 -5.84 -3.35
C ASP A 176 2.39 -5.00 -2.07
N TRP A 177 1.70 -5.41 -1.02
CA TRP A 177 1.57 -4.67 0.24
C TRP A 177 2.36 -5.35 1.35
N PHE A 178 3.03 -4.55 2.18
CA PHE A 178 3.91 -5.04 3.23
C PHE A 178 3.56 -4.41 4.57
N HIS A 179 3.33 -5.24 5.59
CA HIS A 179 3.11 -4.76 6.96
C HIS A 179 4.33 -4.00 7.48
N GLU A 180 4.09 -2.89 8.15
CA GLU A 180 5.10 -2.10 8.86
C GLU A 180 5.93 -2.98 9.81
N ASN A 181 5.29 -3.82 10.62
CA ASN A 181 5.96 -4.77 11.51
C ASN A 181 6.85 -5.78 10.78
N CYS A 182 6.49 -6.14 9.56
CA CYS A 182 7.33 -7.02 8.75
C CYS A 182 8.55 -6.24 8.26
N ILE A 183 8.37 -5.00 7.78
CA ILE A 183 9.42 -4.07 7.35
C ILE A 183 10.41 -3.80 8.49
N GLY A 184 9.91 -3.48 9.68
CA GLY A 184 10.66 -2.99 10.83
C GLY A 184 10.21 -1.58 11.18
N ASN A 185 10.58 -1.11 12.37
CA ASN A 185 10.24 0.23 12.84
C ASN A 185 10.94 1.27 11.96
N ILE A 186 10.18 1.97 11.13
CA ILE A 186 10.69 3.01 10.23
C ILE A 186 11.08 4.22 11.08
N PRO A 187 12.29 4.80 10.91
CA PRO A 187 12.70 5.98 11.67
C PRO A 187 11.79 7.18 11.41
N GLU A 188 11.40 7.90 12.45
CA GLU A 188 10.58 9.13 12.36
C GLU A 188 11.16 10.16 11.39
N ALA A 189 12.49 10.19 11.22
CA ALA A 189 13.15 11.10 10.28
C ALA A 189 12.80 10.86 8.80
N ILE A 190 12.21 9.70 8.49
CA ILE A 190 11.84 9.32 7.12
C ILE A 190 10.44 8.70 7.05
N ASP A 191 9.61 8.83 8.08
CA ASP A 191 8.28 8.20 8.12
C ASP A 191 7.30 8.82 7.11
N ASP A 192 7.58 10.03 6.64
CA ASP A 192 6.84 10.80 5.65
C ASP A 192 7.20 10.49 4.19
N PHE A 193 7.87 9.36 3.94
CA PHE A 193 8.26 8.97 2.60
C PHE A 193 7.07 8.75 1.64
N ASP A 194 7.31 9.04 0.37
CA ASP A 194 6.29 9.10 -0.67
C ASP A 194 6.08 7.74 -1.38
N CYS A 195 7.14 6.94 -1.51
CA CYS A 195 7.12 5.63 -2.18
C CYS A 195 8.06 4.61 -1.50
N TYR A 196 7.72 3.33 -1.60
CA TYR A 196 8.50 2.21 -1.03
C TYR A 196 8.87 1.17 -2.10
N VAL A 197 10.07 0.59 -2.01
CA VAL A 197 10.53 -0.53 -2.85
C VAL A 197 10.97 -1.68 -1.95
N CYS A 198 10.31 -2.84 -2.09
CA CYS A 198 10.56 -4.01 -1.26
C CYS A 198 11.89 -4.72 -1.60
N ARG A 199 12.36 -5.57 -0.67
CA ARG A 199 13.61 -6.33 -0.78
C ARG A 199 13.76 -7.14 -2.06
N ASP A 200 12.68 -7.74 -2.54
CA ASP A 200 12.70 -8.59 -3.74
C ASP A 200 12.85 -7.74 -5.01
N CYS A 201 12.17 -6.58 -5.05
CA CYS A 201 12.30 -5.64 -6.15
C CYS A 201 13.67 -4.97 -6.17
N THR A 202 14.23 -4.59 -5.02
CA THR A 202 15.58 -4.04 -4.94
C THR A 202 16.64 -5.05 -5.37
N LYS A 203 16.51 -6.31 -4.95
CA LYS A 203 17.41 -7.40 -5.40
C LYS A 203 17.29 -7.66 -6.90
N LYS A 204 16.07 -7.61 -7.45
CA LYS A 204 15.82 -7.80 -8.88
C LYS A 204 16.28 -6.60 -9.71
N TYR A 205 16.21 -5.40 -9.16
CA TYR A 205 16.53 -4.14 -9.83
C TYR A 205 17.57 -3.32 -9.03
N PRO A 206 18.83 -3.78 -8.92
CA PRO A 206 19.85 -3.08 -8.12
C PRO A 206 20.16 -1.66 -8.61
N PHE A 207 19.84 -1.35 -9.86
CA PHE A 207 20.02 -0.03 -10.46
C PHE A 207 19.06 1.04 -9.89
N LEU A 208 18.06 0.66 -9.09
CA LEU A 208 17.20 1.60 -8.37
C LEU A 208 17.90 2.20 -7.14
N ILE A 209 18.99 1.59 -6.68
CA ILE A 209 19.75 2.09 -5.54
C ILE A 209 20.55 3.32 -5.98
N ASN A 210 20.12 4.49 -5.53
CA ASN A 210 20.87 5.73 -5.66
C ASN A 210 21.23 6.28 -4.28
N GLY A 211 22.38 5.85 -3.76
CA GLY A 211 22.91 6.35 -2.50
C GLY A 211 23.54 7.75 -2.56
N LYS A 212 23.31 8.56 -3.59
CA LYS A 212 23.80 9.96 -3.63
C LYS A 212 22.71 11.00 -3.48
N ASP A 213 21.48 10.60 -3.78
CA ASP A 213 20.34 11.49 -3.76
C ASP A 213 19.72 11.47 -2.37
N GLU A 214 19.52 12.65 -1.78
CA GLU A 214 18.97 12.77 -0.43
C GLU A 214 17.51 12.30 -0.33
N ARG A 215 16.85 12.02 -1.46
CA ARG A 215 15.50 11.46 -1.46
C ARG A 215 15.46 9.95 -1.28
N PHE A 216 16.62 9.30 -1.17
CA PHE A 216 16.73 7.85 -1.10
C PHE A 216 17.30 7.45 0.26
N SER A 217 16.50 6.72 1.02
CA SER A 217 16.86 6.12 2.29
C SER A 217 16.76 4.61 2.19
N PHE A 218 17.56 3.88 2.97
CA PHE A 218 17.69 2.43 2.81
C PHE A 218 17.56 1.70 4.13
N GLY A 219 16.89 0.56 4.11
CA GLY A 219 16.84 -0.38 5.20
C GLY A 219 17.58 -1.67 4.87
N LEU A 220 18.42 -2.15 5.77
CA LEU A 220 19.14 -3.41 5.64
C LEU A 220 18.57 -4.47 6.58
N SER A 221 18.38 -5.67 6.04
CA SER A 221 17.93 -6.84 6.80
C SER A 221 18.71 -8.11 6.43
N ASN A 222 18.66 -9.10 7.32
CA ASN A 222 19.25 -10.42 7.14
C ASN A 222 18.15 -11.49 7.13
N GLY A 223 18.24 -12.45 6.20
CA GLY A 223 17.26 -13.52 6.06
C GLY A 223 15.80 -13.04 6.03
N LYS A 224 14.99 -13.54 6.97
CA LYS A 224 13.56 -13.20 7.09
C LYS A 224 13.27 -12.10 8.12
N GLU A 225 14.30 -11.54 8.73
CA GLU A 225 14.14 -10.55 9.79
C GLU A 225 13.68 -9.20 9.23
N ALA A 226 13.17 -8.37 10.13
CA ALA A 226 12.89 -6.96 9.88
C ALA A 226 14.20 -6.17 9.64
N ILE A 227 14.08 -4.95 9.14
CA ILE A 227 15.20 -4.03 9.00
C ILE A 227 15.73 -3.70 10.40
N SER A 228 17.04 -3.88 10.57
CA SER A 228 17.75 -3.57 11.82
C SER A 228 18.76 -2.43 11.68
N LYS A 229 19.14 -2.10 10.44
CA LYS A 229 20.08 -1.01 10.15
C LYS A 229 19.50 -0.11 9.08
N TRP A 230 19.55 1.19 9.34
CA TRP A 230 19.02 2.22 8.47
C TRP A 230 20.17 3.08 7.93
N ILE A 231 20.13 3.40 6.65
CA ILE A 231 21.08 4.29 6.00
C ILE A 231 20.32 5.51 5.51
N LEU A 232 20.61 6.65 6.14
CA LEU A 232 19.94 7.91 5.88
C LEU A 232 20.90 8.95 5.29
N PRO A 233 20.41 9.86 4.44
CA PRO A 233 21.10 11.10 4.07
C PRO A 233 21.54 11.88 5.31
N SER A 234 22.73 12.50 5.26
CA SER A 234 23.26 13.28 6.39
C SER A 234 22.35 14.44 6.80
N SER A 235 21.56 14.99 5.87
CA SER A 235 20.58 16.04 6.13
C SER A 235 19.39 15.58 6.99
N GLN A 236 19.10 14.27 7.03
CA GLN A 236 18.00 13.68 7.80
C GLN A 236 18.46 13.14 9.17
N ILE A 237 19.76 13.20 9.47
CA ILE A 237 20.32 12.79 10.75
C ILE A 237 20.38 14.03 11.65
N VAL A 238 19.39 14.21 12.51
CA VAL A 238 19.43 15.27 13.53
C VAL A 238 20.40 14.84 14.64
N VAL A 239 21.65 15.31 14.56
CA VAL A 239 22.61 15.12 15.65
C VAL A 239 22.27 16.13 16.74
N ASN A 240 21.66 15.67 17.84
CA ASN A 240 21.66 16.44 19.10
C ASN A 240 23.08 16.40 19.69
N VAL A 241 24.01 17.18 19.12
CA VAL A 241 25.27 17.47 19.79
C VAL A 241 24.94 18.43 20.94
N THR A 242 24.89 17.92 22.16
CA THR A 242 25.02 18.78 23.33
C THR A 242 26.46 19.31 23.35
N GLU A 243 26.63 20.62 23.52
CA GLU A 243 27.93 21.33 23.47
C GLU A 243 28.94 20.92 24.56
N ASP A 244 28.72 19.85 25.32
CA ASP A 244 29.51 19.50 26.51
C ASP A 244 30.67 18.51 26.26
N GLN A 245 31.10 18.28 25.02
CA GLN A 245 32.29 17.46 24.74
C GLN A 245 33.41 18.13 23.92
N ILE A 246 33.31 19.41 23.60
CA ILE A 246 34.45 20.18 23.10
C ILE A 246 35.09 20.89 24.30
N MET A 247 35.82 20.15 25.15
CA MET A 247 36.86 20.67 26.05
C MET A 247 37.38 19.51 26.91
N ASN A 248 38.17 18.61 26.35
CA ASN A 248 39.10 17.75 27.12
C ASN A 248 40.10 17.01 26.21
N GLU A 249 40.85 17.74 25.37
CA GLU A 249 42.11 17.20 24.79
C GLU A 249 43.31 18.15 24.90
N GLU A 250 43.19 19.24 25.67
CA GLU A 250 44.34 20.08 26.00
C GLU A 250 44.51 20.19 27.51
N LYS A 251 45.20 19.20 28.09
CA LYS A 251 46.11 19.34 29.25
C LYS A 251 46.54 17.97 29.73
N THR A 252 47.72 17.54 29.31
CA THR A 252 48.82 17.15 30.22
C THR A 252 50.08 16.89 29.38
N ALA A 253 50.82 17.96 29.11
CA ALA A 253 52.25 17.88 28.86
C ALA A 253 52.95 18.66 29.99
N ASN A 254 54.07 18.10 30.45
CA ASN A 254 55.05 18.59 31.44
C ASN A 254 54.78 18.35 32.94
N GLU A 255 55.55 17.41 33.52
CA GLU A 255 56.68 17.64 34.45
C GLU A 255 57.26 16.25 34.85
N GLU A 256 58.38 15.79 34.27
CA GLU A 256 59.80 15.93 34.71
C GLU A 256 60.25 15.14 35.96
N LYS A 257 61.11 14.12 35.75
CA LYS A 257 62.50 13.92 36.29
C LYS A 257 62.93 12.43 36.30
N ILE A 258 63.91 12.03 35.48
CA ILE A 258 65.39 11.99 35.68
C ILE A 258 65.88 11.01 36.76
N THR A 259 66.55 9.92 36.33
CA THR A 259 67.96 9.47 36.62
C THR A 259 68.09 8.00 36.18
N ASP A 260 68.87 7.61 35.17
CA ASP A 260 70.34 7.46 35.04
C ASP A 260 70.86 6.02 35.31
N ASP A 261 71.32 5.39 34.23
CA ASP A 261 72.66 4.81 34.04
C ASP A 261 72.99 3.28 34.14
N LYS A 262 73.88 2.89 33.20
CA LYS A 262 74.73 1.68 32.99
C LYS A 262 74.13 0.37 32.46
N LYS A 263 74.48 -0.17 31.26
CA LYS A 263 75.75 -0.45 30.50
C LYS A 263 76.26 -1.90 30.70
N THR A 264 76.75 -2.47 29.58
CA THR A 264 77.64 -3.66 29.35
C THR A 264 76.96 -4.96 28.87
N THR A 265 77.52 -5.81 28.01
CA THR A 265 78.33 -5.78 26.74
C THR A 265 78.59 -7.26 26.34
N ASN A 266 78.98 -7.51 25.07
CA ASN A 266 79.61 -8.72 24.45
C ASN A 266 78.67 -9.74 23.78
N GLU A 267 78.69 -9.88 22.44
CA GLU A 267 79.62 -10.66 21.55
C GLU A 267 79.57 -12.18 21.84
N GLU A 268 79.18 -13.08 20.93
CA GLU A 268 79.89 -13.51 19.70
C GLU A 268 79.01 -14.23 18.63
N LYS A 269 79.61 -14.35 17.44
CA LYS A 269 79.21 -14.90 16.13
C LYS A 269 78.73 -16.37 16.09
N THR A 270 77.89 -16.75 15.09
CA THR A 270 78.27 -17.49 13.84
C THR A 270 77.03 -17.94 13.01
N THR A 271 77.06 -17.68 11.67
CA THR A 271 76.62 -18.47 10.46
C THR A 271 75.32 -19.32 10.50
N ASP A 272 74.44 -19.44 9.51
CA ASP A 272 74.33 -19.10 8.08
C ASP A 272 72.82 -19.18 7.67
N GLU A 273 72.44 -18.47 6.58
CA GLU A 273 71.44 -18.76 5.52
C GLU A 273 70.17 -19.63 5.83
N GLU A 274 68.92 -19.36 5.42
CA GLU A 274 68.25 -18.42 4.52
C GLU A 274 66.71 -18.65 4.68
N LYS A 275 65.88 -17.68 4.24
CA LYS A 275 64.43 -17.77 3.87
C LYS A 275 63.33 -17.45 4.91
N THR A 276 62.90 -16.19 4.82
CA THR A 276 61.52 -15.70 4.62
C THR A 276 60.37 -16.28 5.46
N ALA A 277 59.91 -15.49 6.45
CA ALA A 277 58.50 -15.25 6.75
C ALA A 277 58.41 -14.11 7.77
N ASN A 278 57.86 -12.94 7.38
CA ASN A 278 57.49 -11.92 8.35
C ASN A 278 55.98 -11.71 8.32
N ILE A 279 55.43 -11.94 9.51
CA ILE A 279 54.09 -11.68 9.99
C ILE A 279 54.01 -10.21 10.48
N ASN A 280 52.78 -9.71 10.51
CA ASN A 280 52.26 -8.46 11.10
C ASN A 280 52.32 -7.20 10.23
N GLU A 281 51.15 -6.62 9.97
CA GLU A 281 50.62 -5.57 10.83
C GLU A 281 49.15 -5.26 10.47
N GLU A 282 48.26 -5.54 11.41
CA GLU A 282 46.87 -5.08 11.44
C GLU A 282 46.84 -3.55 11.52
N LYS A 283 46.15 -2.92 10.58
CA LYS A 283 45.73 -1.52 10.68
C LYS A 283 44.22 -1.49 10.88
N THR A 284 43.84 -1.31 12.14
CA THR A 284 42.51 -0.91 12.57
C THR A 284 42.17 0.46 11.95
N VAL A 285 41.00 0.54 11.32
CA VAL A 285 40.40 1.79 10.82
C VAL A 285 39.24 2.11 11.75
N ASN A 286 39.27 3.31 12.32
CA ASN A 286 38.31 3.81 13.30
C ASN A 286 36.92 3.94 12.68
N GLU A 287 35.94 3.25 13.27
CA GLU A 287 34.51 3.37 13.00
C GLU A 287 33.93 4.51 13.86
N GLU A 288 33.38 5.55 13.25
CA GLU A 288 32.45 6.46 13.95
C GLU A 288 31.05 5.84 13.92
N LEU A 289 30.79 4.98 14.91
CA LEU A 289 29.47 4.50 15.28
C LEU A 289 28.81 5.58 16.16
N VAL A 290 27.80 6.26 15.64
CA VAL A 290 26.98 7.17 16.45
C VAL A 290 25.77 6.40 16.96
N VAL A 291 25.79 6.05 18.24
CA VAL A 291 24.64 5.51 18.99
C VAL A 291 23.98 6.68 19.69
N THR A 292 22.73 7.02 19.36
CA THR A 292 21.97 8.04 20.08
C THR A 292 20.77 7.42 20.78
N ASP A 293 20.76 7.50 22.11
CA ASP A 293 19.57 7.32 22.94
C ASP A 293 18.83 8.66 23.05
N ILE A 294 17.51 8.69 22.80
CA ILE A 294 16.68 9.89 23.05
C ILE A 294 15.54 9.53 24.01
N PRO A 295 15.37 10.24 25.15
CA PRO A 295 14.23 10.05 26.04
C PRO A 295 13.02 10.90 25.62
N SER A 296 11.83 10.31 25.70
CA SER A 296 10.52 10.92 25.37
C SER A 296 10.09 12.03 26.35
N PRO A 297 9.24 12.97 25.88
CA PRO A 297 8.18 13.55 26.70
C PRO A 297 6.78 13.27 26.12
N SER A 298 6.03 12.43 26.85
CA SER A 298 4.58 12.50 27.13
C SER A 298 3.59 12.83 25.99
N CYS A 299 2.79 11.83 25.54
CA CYS A 299 1.35 11.68 25.84
C CYS A 299 0.74 10.47 25.11
N GLY A 300 0.04 9.58 25.83
CA GLY A 300 -0.88 8.57 25.28
C GLY A 300 -0.45 7.11 25.47
N GLU A 301 -1.02 6.43 26.47
CA GLU A 301 -0.71 5.05 26.86
C GLU A 301 -0.88 4.02 25.73
N LYS A 302 0.25 3.48 25.22
CA LYS A 302 0.32 2.12 24.68
C LYS A 302 1.44 1.38 25.42
N ARG A 303 1.17 0.13 25.81
CA ARG A 303 2.05 -0.70 26.66
C ARG A 303 3.41 -0.89 25.98
N LYS A 304 4.48 -0.48 26.66
CA LYS A 304 5.89 -0.71 26.29
C LYS A 304 6.16 -2.21 26.13
N LEU A 305 6.36 -2.65 24.90
CA LEU A 305 7.31 -3.74 24.61
C LEU A 305 8.70 -3.07 24.55
N GLU A 306 9.73 -3.75 25.07
CA GLU A 306 11.11 -3.26 25.07
C GLU A 306 11.59 -3.14 23.61
N GLU A 307 11.71 -1.90 23.11
CA GLU A 307 12.21 -1.62 21.76
C GLU A 307 13.74 -1.76 21.74
N GLU A 308 14.27 -2.66 20.91
CA GLU A 308 15.70 -2.72 20.64
C GLU A 308 16.16 -1.44 19.93
N PRO A 309 17.31 -0.84 20.31
CA PRO A 309 17.77 0.41 19.72
C PRO A 309 18.07 0.24 18.23
N GLN A 310 17.43 1.07 17.40
CA GLN A 310 17.64 1.08 15.96
C GLN A 310 19.03 1.63 15.63
N VAL A 311 19.73 0.99 14.70
CA VAL A 311 21.05 1.46 14.25
C VAL A 311 20.89 2.33 13.01
N ILE A 312 21.03 3.65 13.17
CA ILE A 312 21.03 4.61 12.06
C ILE A 312 22.48 4.91 11.67
N ILE A 313 22.76 4.85 10.37
CA ILE A 313 24.09 5.02 9.80
C ILE A 313 24.03 6.13 8.75
N ALA A 314 25.00 7.05 8.80
CA ALA A 314 25.15 8.04 7.75
C ALA A 314 25.45 7.39 6.40
N ASN A 315 24.91 7.99 5.34
CA ASN A 315 25.12 7.54 3.98
C ASN A 315 26.63 7.38 3.65
N MET A 316 27.02 6.15 3.34
CA MET A 316 28.40 5.74 3.06
C MET A 316 28.61 5.21 1.64
N PHE A 317 27.63 5.38 0.76
CA PHE A 317 27.69 4.87 -0.60
C PHE A 317 28.81 5.56 -1.41
N LYS A 318 29.61 4.76 -2.12
CA LYS A 318 30.63 5.27 -3.07
C LYS A 318 30.17 5.05 -4.50
N ARG A 319 30.56 5.98 -5.39
CA ARG A 319 30.26 5.91 -6.83
C ARG A 319 31.00 4.74 -7.45
N ILE A 320 30.31 3.91 -8.24
CA ILE A 320 30.98 2.98 -9.16
C ILE A 320 31.74 3.80 -10.22
N LYS A 321 32.97 3.41 -10.55
CA LYS A 321 33.72 4.02 -11.66
C LYS A 321 33.05 3.66 -12.99
N SER A 322 32.07 4.45 -13.40
CA SER A 322 31.40 4.37 -14.70
C SER A 322 31.36 5.74 -15.39
N ASP A 323 30.75 5.78 -16.57
CA ASP A 323 30.63 6.99 -17.40
C ASP A 323 30.11 8.21 -16.62
N GLU A 324 30.47 9.41 -17.08
CA GLU A 324 30.05 10.69 -16.52
C GLU A 324 28.52 10.76 -16.39
N GLY A 325 28.01 11.03 -15.18
CA GLY A 325 26.56 11.15 -14.91
C GLY A 325 25.86 9.93 -14.29
N CYS A 326 26.54 8.80 -14.10
CA CYS A 326 25.94 7.63 -13.44
C CYS A 326 25.72 7.81 -11.93
N GLN A 327 24.49 7.50 -11.49
CA GLN A 327 24.03 7.58 -10.10
C GLN A 327 24.08 6.23 -9.36
N ASN A 328 24.48 5.15 -10.02
CA ASN A 328 24.61 3.87 -9.35
C ASN A 328 25.75 3.88 -8.34
N VAL A 329 25.52 3.16 -7.26
CA VAL A 329 26.41 3.05 -6.13
C VAL A 329 26.91 1.63 -5.93
N ASP A 330 28.11 1.52 -5.35
CA ASP A 330 28.65 0.23 -4.95
C ASP A 330 28.04 -0.17 -3.61
N VAL A 331 27.28 -1.27 -3.61
CA VAL A 331 26.63 -1.84 -2.41
C VAL A 331 27.59 -2.72 -1.60
N SER A 332 28.77 -3.05 -2.13
CA SER A 332 29.73 -3.95 -1.47
C SER A 332 30.34 -3.37 -0.20
N LEU A 333 30.24 -2.05 -0.04
CA LEU A 333 30.76 -1.31 1.12
C LEU A 333 29.74 -1.21 2.26
N LEU A 334 28.52 -1.67 2.04
CA LEU A 334 27.50 -1.65 3.08
C LEU A 334 27.80 -2.69 4.17
N PRO A 335 27.33 -2.46 5.41
CA PRO A 335 27.39 -3.47 6.47
C PRO A 335 26.81 -4.80 6.00
N LYS A 336 27.24 -5.91 6.59
CA LYS A 336 26.73 -7.25 6.25
C LYS A 336 25.18 -7.26 6.26
N HIS A 337 24.61 -7.61 5.11
CA HIS A 337 23.18 -7.64 4.85
C HIS A 337 22.87 -8.72 3.80
N ASP A 338 21.66 -9.28 3.82
CA ASP A 338 21.14 -10.13 2.74
C ASP A 338 20.21 -9.37 1.80
N HIS A 339 19.57 -8.31 2.33
CA HIS A 339 18.47 -7.60 1.67
C HIS A 339 18.58 -6.08 1.90
N ILE A 340 18.15 -5.32 0.88
CA ILE A 340 18.06 -3.86 0.89
C ILE A 340 16.62 -3.47 0.52
N GLU A 341 15.99 -2.63 1.31
CA GLU A 341 14.68 -2.01 1.07
C GLU A 341 14.91 -0.50 0.84
N ILE A 342 14.13 0.14 -0.06
CA ILE A 342 14.33 1.55 -0.42
C ILE A 342 13.09 2.36 -0.04
N PHE A 343 13.31 3.50 0.58
CA PHE A 343 12.31 4.48 0.99
C PHE A 343 12.59 5.77 0.22
N LEU A 344 11.57 6.28 -0.45
CA LEU A 344 11.70 7.30 -1.50
C LEU A 344 10.87 8.53 -1.13
N GLN A 345 11.54 9.66 -0.93
CA GLN A 345 10.92 10.95 -0.61
C GLN A 345 10.31 11.63 -1.85
N ASP A 346 9.58 12.73 -1.64
CA ASP A 346 8.92 13.46 -2.74
C ASP A 346 9.91 13.83 -3.86
N GLY A 347 9.44 13.68 -5.11
CA GLY A 347 10.25 13.94 -6.30
C GLY A 347 11.38 12.93 -6.59
N TRP A 348 11.44 11.79 -5.90
CA TRP A 348 12.50 10.76 -6.05
C TRP A 348 12.78 10.32 -7.50
N ARG A 349 11.79 10.40 -8.38
CA ARG A 349 11.93 10.05 -9.82
C ARG A 349 13.05 10.81 -10.51
N GLN A 350 13.35 12.03 -10.06
CA GLN A 350 14.45 12.85 -10.62
C GLN A 350 15.83 12.29 -10.24
N GLY A 351 15.92 11.54 -9.14
CA GLY A 351 17.13 10.86 -8.68
C GLY A 351 17.35 9.50 -9.35
N LEU A 352 16.42 8.99 -10.14
CA LEU A 352 16.63 7.73 -10.85
C LEU A 352 17.79 7.83 -11.85
N CYS A 353 18.65 6.81 -11.84
CA CYS A 353 19.75 6.72 -12.79
C CYS A 353 19.22 6.58 -14.22
N LYS A 354 19.73 7.42 -15.14
CA LYS A 354 19.35 7.44 -16.57
C LYS A 354 20.41 6.83 -17.50
N CYS A 355 21.44 6.20 -16.94
CA CYS A 355 22.51 5.61 -17.75
C CYS A 355 22.02 4.36 -18.48
N LEU A 356 22.34 4.26 -19.78
CA LEU A 356 21.97 3.13 -20.64
C LEU A 356 22.94 1.93 -20.50
N LYS A 357 24.13 2.15 -19.91
CA LYS A 357 25.15 1.13 -19.70
C LYS A 357 25.89 1.44 -18.40
N VAL A 358 25.97 0.47 -17.50
CA VAL A 358 26.91 0.48 -16.37
C VAL A 358 27.84 -0.69 -16.53
N LYS A 359 29.14 -0.46 -16.40
CA LYS A 359 30.12 -1.55 -16.40
C LYS A 359 29.86 -2.43 -15.17
N HIS A 360 29.77 -3.75 -15.38
CA HIS A 360 29.54 -4.82 -14.38
C HIS A 360 28.09 -5.15 -14.00
N LEU A 361 27.09 -4.50 -14.60
CA LEU A 361 25.71 -4.99 -14.64
C LEU A 361 25.30 -4.99 -16.10
N ASP A 362 25.01 -6.16 -16.68
CA ASP A 362 24.54 -6.26 -18.06
C ASP A 362 23.27 -5.40 -18.19
N PHE A 363 23.42 -4.25 -18.86
CA PHE A 363 22.39 -3.24 -19.18
C PHE A 363 21.43 -2.86 -18.04
N ILE A 364 21.62 -1.67 -17.47
CA ILE A 364 20.51 -0.94 -16.84
C ILE A 364 19.54 -0.61 -17.95
N ASP A 365 18.55 -1.47 -18.14
CA ASP A 365 17.53 -1.19 -19.11
C ASP A 365 16.15 -1.35 -18.48
N TYR A 366 15.63 -0.22 -18.02
CA TYR A 366 14.24 -0.06 -17.58
C TYR A 366 13.30 -0.62 -18.65
N LYS A 367 13.64 -0.53 -19.94
CA LYS A 367 12.84 -1.05 -21.05
C LYS A 367 12.87 -2.57 -21.13
N THR A 368 14.04 -3.20 -21.11
CA THR A 368 14.17 -4.67 -21.11
C THR A 368 13.48 -5.30 -19.91
N ASN A 369 13.49 -4.61 -18.76
CA ASN A 369 12.83 -5.06 -17.54
C ASN A 369 11.34 -4.68 -17.45
N ASN A 370 10.82 -3.91 -18.42
CA ASN A 370 9.47 -3.36 -18.46
C ASN A 370 9.09 -2.59 -17.17
N VAL A 371 9.98 -1.70 -16.74
CA VAL A 371 9.85 -0.83 -15.56
C VAL A 371 10.06 0.66 -15.90
N GLU A 372 9.89 1.05 -17.16
CA GLU A 372 9.98 2.46 -17.62
C GLU A 372 8.94 3.36 -16.94
N TYR A 373 7.84 2.78 -16.44
CA TYR A 373 6.83 3.50 -15.67
C TYR A 373 7.39 4.16 -14.41
N LEU A 374 8.54 3.74 -13.87
CA LEU A 374 9.13 4.38 -12.68
C LEU A 374 9.57 5.83 -12.94
N PHE A 375 9.78 6.23 -14.20
CA PHE A 375 10.18 7.60 -14.55
C PHE A 375 9.04 8.62 -14.47
N ALA A 376 7.79 8.17 -14.49
CA ALA A 376 6.62 9.04 -14.49
C ALA A 376 5.55 8.47 -13.56
N GLU A 377 4.51 9.24 -13.31
CA GLU A 377 3.33 8.72 -12.65
C GLU A 377 2.37 8.18 -13.71
N GLU A 378 1.85 6.98 -13.47
CA GLU A 378 0.90 6.35 -14.37
C GLU A 378 -0.52 6.75 -13.98
N LYS A 379 -1.33 7.10 -14.99
CA LYS A 379 -2.75 7.33 -14.75
C LYS A 379 -3.45 6.00 -14.46
N THR A 380 -4.07 5.90 -13.30
CA THR A 380 -5.02 4.82 -12.99
C THR A 380 -6.34 5.10 -13.72
N TYR A 381 -6.91 4.10 -14.37
CA TYR A 381 -8.26 4.19 -14.91
C TYR A 381 -9.25 4.28 -13.77
N GLU A 382 -10.06 5.33 -13.82
CA GLU A 382 -11.20 5.55 -12.93
C GLU A 382 -12.47 5.40 -13.76
N PRO A 383 -13.50 4.70 -13.24
CA PRO A 383 -14.80 4.66 -13.88
C PRO A 383 -15.37 6.07 -14.07
N GLU A 384 -16.25 6.23 -15.06
CA GLU A 384 -16.97 7.50 -15.26
C GLU A 384 -17.75 7.85 -14.00
N GLU A 385 -17.70 9.12 -13.58
CA GLU A 385 -18.53 9.60 -12.47
C GLU A 385 -20.00 9.35 -12.77
N ASP A 386 -20.72 8.87 -11.78
CA ASP A 386 -22.17 8.75 -11.86
C ASP A 386 -22.82 10.08 -11.46
N GLU A 387 -23.45 10.77 -12.41
CA GLU A 387 -24.13 12.05 -12.16
C GLU A 387 -25.35 11.88 -11.23
N ASP A 388 -25.86 10.65 -11.12
CA ASP A 388 -26.91 10.30 -10.19
C ASP A 388 -26.33 9.84 -8.84
N ALA A 389 -25.00 9.65 -8.72
CA ALA A 389 -24.39 9.37 -7.42
C ALA A 389 -24.56 10.54 -6.46
N GLY A 390 -25.16 10.25 -5.30
CA GLY A 390 -25.45 11.23 -4.26
C GLY A 390 -26.84 11.86 -4.33
N LYS A 391 -27.65 11.53 -5.33
CA LYS A 391 -29.09 11.87 -5.36
C LYS A 391 -29.89 10.80 -4.65
N SER A 392 -30.93 11.20 -3.92
CA SER A 392 -31.87 10.23 -3.32
C SER A 392 -32.67 9.48 -4.40
N LEU A 393 -33.14 8.26 -4.11
CA LEU A 393 -34.00 7.52 -5.03
C LEU A 393 -35.22 8.33 -5.49
N LEU A 394 -35.79 9.14 -4.58
CA LEU A 394 -36.91 10.04 -4.89
C LEU A 394 -36.53 11.09 -5.95
N GLU A 395 -35.35 11.70 -5.81
CA GLU A 395 -34.84 12.72 -6.70
C GLU A 395 -34.58 12.15 -8.10
N VAL A 396 -33.89 11.01 -8.19
CA VAL A 396 -33.68 10.29 -9.45
C VAL A 396 -35.02 9.93 -10.10
N GLY A 397 -35.98 9.43 -9.33
CA GLY A 397 -37.32 9.12 -9.81
C GLY A 397 -38.05 10.34 -10.39
N MET A 398 -37.94 11.50 -9.74
CA MET A 398 -38.54 12.76 -10.22
C MET A 398 -37.87 13.28 -11.50
N GLU A 399 -36.55 13.16 -11.63
CA GLU A 399 -35.85 13.54 -12.85
C GLU A 399 -36.23 12.66 -14.04
N GLN A 400 -36.31 11.35 -13.82
CA GLN A 400 -36.74 10.42 -14.88
C GLN A 400 -38.18 10.71 -15.32
N LEU A 401 -39.08 11.02 -14.39
CA LEU A 401 -40.45 11.41 -14.72
C LEU A 401 -40.54 12.67 -15.59
N GLN A 402 -39.61 13.62 -15.43
CA GLN A 402 -39.52 14.80 -16.30
C GLN A 402 -39.04 14.49 -17.72
N ARG A 403 -38.30 13.38 -17.90
CA ARG A 403 -37.80 12.93 -19.21
C ARG A 403 -38.82 12.10 -19.99
N VAL A 404 -39.86 11.58 -19.32
CA VAL A 404 -40.95 10.80 -19.94
C VAL A 404 -41.89 11.71 -20.73
N ASP A 405 -42.51 11.17 -21.78
CA ASP A 405 -43.53 11.90 -22.56
C ASP A 405 -44.60 12.50 -21.66
N ARG A 406 -45.06 13.72 -21.97
CA ARG A 406 -45.95 14.50 -21.12
C ARG A 406 -47.26 13.76 -20.81
N VAL A 407 -47.81 12.99 -21.75
CA VAL A 407 -49.05 12.23 -21.54
C VAL A 407 -48.79 11.10 -20.58
N GLN A 408 -47.73 10.33 -20.82
CA GLN A 408 -47.33 9.22 -19.95
C GLN A 408 -46.94 9.71 -18.55
N ALA A 409 -46.30 10.87 -18.42
CA ALA A 409 -45.97 11.48 -17.13
C ALA A 409 -47.23 11.89 -16.36
N LEU A 410 -48.25 12.44 -17.03
CA LEU A 410 -49.53 12.80 -16.42
C LEU A 410 -50.31 11.57 -15.95
N GLU A 411 -50.40 10.53 -16.78
CA GLU A 411 -51.03 9.26 -16.41
C GLU A 411 -50.32 8.62 -15.23
N THR A 412 -48.98 8.61 -15.24
CA THR A 412 -48.16 8.11 -14.11
C THR A 412 -48.41 8.90 -12.83
N LEU A 413 -48.47 10.24 -12.92
CA LEU A 413 -48.77 11.09 -11.76
C LEU A 413 -50.18 10.87 -11.20
N MET A 414 -51.16 10.65 -12.07
CA MET A 414 -52.53 10.34 -11.64
C MET A 414 -52.61 8.97 -10.96
N ALA A 415 -51.96 7.95 -11.54
CA ALA A 415 -51.88 6.63 -10.95
C ALA A 415 -51.16 6.66 -9.59
N TYR A 416 -50.03 7.36 -9.49
CA TYR A 416 -49.30 7.55 -8.24
C TYR A 416 -50.14 8.25 -7.17
N LYS A 417 -50.84 9.34 -7.53
CA LYS A 417 -51.74 10.04 -6.59
C LYS A 417 -52.86 9.14 -6.09
N LYS A 418 -53.46 8.34 -6.98
CA LYS A 418 -54.50 7.39 -6.61
C LYS A 418 -53.95 6.34 -5.64
N LEU A 419 -52.85 5.69 -6.00
CA LEU A 419 -52.18 4.70 -5.14
C LEU A 419 -51.80 5.29 -3.77
N SER A 420 -51.23 6.50 -3.75
CA SER A 420 -50.88 7.20 -2.50
C SER A 420 -52.11 7.48 -1.63
N HIS A 421 -53.25 7.85 -2.23
CA HIS A 421 -54.49 8.04 -1.51
C HIS A 421 -55.03 6.72 -0.94
N ASP A 422 -55.06 5.68 -1.76
CA ASP A 422 -55.57 4.36 -1.40
C ASP A 422 -54.72 3.75 -0.26
N ILE A 423 -53.38 3.83 -0.35
CA ILE A 423 -52.45 3.38 0.71
C ILE A 423 -52.66 4.18 2.00
N LYS A 424 -52.75 5.52 1.92
CA LYS A 424 -52.97 6.35 3.12
C LYS A 424 -54.28 6.02 3.81
N SER A 425 -55.36 5.89 3.03
CA SER A 425 -56.67 5.53 3.57
C SER A 425 -56.65 4.14 4.20
N TYR A 426 -55.93 3.19 3.61
CA TYR A 426 -55.75 1.85 4.16
C TYR A 426 -55.00 1.92 5.50
N LEU A 427 -53.85 2.59 5.55
CA LEU A 427 -53.01 2.69 6.75
C LEU A 427 -53.64 3.55 7.87
N GLU A 428 -54.49 4.52 7.55
CA GLU A 428 -55.25 5.31 8.54
C GLU A 428 -56.14 4.41 9.41
N SER A 429 -56.72 3.34 8.84
CA SER A 429 -57.54 2.40 9.60
C SER A 429 -56.76 1.66 10.71
N PHE A 430 -55.45 1.46 10.51
CA PHE A 430 -54.55 0.85 11.50
C PHE A 430 -54.15 1.85 12.58
N LYS A 431 -53.93 3.11 12.19
CA LYS A 431 -53.68 4.21 13.13
C LYS A 431 -54.86 4.41 14.07
N ASP A 432 -56.07 4.44 13.55
CA ASP A 432 -57.30 4.66 14.33
C ASP A 432 -57.61 3.48 15.27
N SER A 433 -57.25 2.26 14.87
CA SER A 433 -57.41 1.04 15.70
C SER A 433 -56.25 0.78 16.67
N GLY A 434 -55.15 1.54 16.58
CA GLY A 434 -53.94 1.31 17.35
C GLY A 434 -53.23 -0.01 17.02
N LYS A 435 -53.57 -0.64 15.89
CA LYS A 435 -53.00 -1.92 15.44
C LYS A 435 -51.66 -1.68 14.73
N ILE A 436 -50.67 -2.51 15.03
CA ILE A 436 -49.38 -2.52 14.32
C ILE A 436 -49.60 -3.12 12.92
N VAL A 437 -49.05 -2.47 11.90
CA VAL A 437 -49.08 -2.96 10.51
C VAL A 437 -48.08 -4.11 10.37
N THR A 438 -48.53 -5.25 9.86
CA THR A 438 -47.70 -6.44 9.61
C THR A 438 -47.43 -6.63 8.12
N LYS A 439 -46.48 -7.51 7.77
CA LYS A 439 -46.20 -7.86 6.37
C LYS A 439 -47.45 -8.35 5.64
N GLN A 440 -48.25 -9.21 6.28
CA GLN A 440 -49.47 -9.76 5.68
C GLN A 440 -50.49 -8.66 5.35
N ASP A 441 -50.62 -7.64 6.21
CA ASP A 441 -51.54 -6.53 5.96
C ASP A 441 -51.12 -5.72 4.71
N ILE A 442 -49.81 -5.63 4.41
CA ILE A 442 -49.31 -4.97 3.18
C ILE A 442 -49.53 -5.87 1.95
N ASP A 443 -49.25 -7.17 2.06
CA ASP A 443 -49.48 -8.11 0.97
C ASP A 443 -50.97 -8.14 0.56
N ASP A 444 -51.88 -8.14 1.54
CA ASP A 444 -53.34 -8.10 1.34
C ASP A 444 -53.82 -6.80 0.64
N PHE A 445 -53.06 -5.71 0.69
CA PHE A 445 -53.40 -4.47 -0.02
C PHE A 445 -53.04 -4.53 -1.52
N PHE A 446 -52.01 -5.31 -1.88
CA PHE A 446 -51.50 -5.40 -3.25
C PHE A 446 -52.04 -6.61 -4.03
N GLU A 447 -52.76 -7.53 -3.39
CA GLU A 447 -53.64 -8.53 -4.06
C GLU A 447 -54.97 -7.91 -4.52
#